data_AF-A0A7X1P668-F1
#
_entry.id   AF-A0A7X1P668-F1
#
_cell.length_a   1.000
_cell.length_b   1.000
_cell.length_c   1.000
_cell.angle_alpha   90.00
_cell.angle_beta   90.00
_cell.angle_gamma   90.00
#
_symmetry.space_group_name_H-M   'P 1'
#
loop_
_entity.id
_entity.type
_entity.pdbx_description
1 polymer ?
#
loop_
_entity_poly.entity_id
_entity_poly.type
_entity_poly.pdbx_seq_one_letter_code
_entity_poly.pdbx_strand_id
1 'polypeptide(L)'
;MYVAVKGGEQAILGSHALLDEHRRGDVAVPELSLAQIRQQMRLAVDRVMTEASLYDSELAALAIKQAAGDAVEAIFLLRAYRTTLPRLGYTCALDTSRMQLRRRISAAFKDLPGGHILGPTYDYTQRMLDFSLAAHGRARARAAETKLAAAMPDGAVPRVADLLGAEGLVEAATPDPGDPEPADLTRQPLEFPASRAERLQNLARGDEGFLLAMGYSTQRGYAHSHPFAGE
;
A
#
# COMPACT_ATOMS: atom_id res chain seq x y z
N MET A 1 43.53 18.81 -32.53
CA MET A 1 42.38 19.72 -32.39
C MET A 1 41.18 18.84 -32.03
N TYR A 2 40.54 19.05 -30.88
CA TYR A 2 39.31 18.34 -30.52
C TYR A 2 38.11 19.12 -31.06
N VAL A 3 37.16 18.42 -31.70
CA VAL A 3 35.93 18.99 -32.24
C VAL A 3 34.77 18.35 -31.50
N ALA A 4 33.79 19.16 -31.06
CA ALA A 4 32.60 18.64 -30.40
C ALA A 4 31.77 17.81 -31.39
N VAL A 5 31.43 16.58 -30.99
CA VAL A 5 30.53 15.69 -31.74
C VAL A 5 29.25 15.47 -30.94
N LYS A 6 28.11 15.36 -31.63
CA LYS A 6 26.84 14.98 -31.01
C LYS A 6 26.81 13.47 -30.85
N GLY A 7 26.56 12.98 -29.63
CA GLY A 7 26.41 11.54 -29.34
C GLY A 7 25.42 11.21 -28.22
N GLY A 8 24.87 12.22 -27.53
CA GLY A 8 24.01 12.02 -26.35
C GLY A 8 22.72 11.24 -26.66
N GLU A 9 22.03 11.58 -27.75
CA GLU A 9 20.80 10.89 -28.16
C GLU A 9 21.04 9.41 -28.45
N GLN A 10 22.10 9.10 -29.21
CA GLN A 10 22.46 7.71 -29.52
C GLN A 10 22.83 6.94 -28.25
N ALA A 11 23.55 7.56 -27.31
CA ALA A 11 23.87 6.95 -26.03
C ALA A 11 22.62 6.66 -25.18
N ILE A 12 21.64 7.58 -25.17
CA ILE A 12 20.36 7.39 -24.47
C ILE A 12 19.58 6.23 -25.09
N LEU A 13 19.41 6.21 -26.41
CA LEU A 13 18.70 5.13 -27.10
C LEU A 13 19.38 3.77 -26.90
N GLY A 14 20.71 3.73 -26.97
CA GLY A 14 21.47 2.51 -26.66
C GLY A 14 21.27 2.05 -25.21
N SER A 15 21.24 2.98 -24.25
CA SER A 15 20.95 2.68 -22.85
C SER A 15 19.55 2.09 -22.65
N HIS A 16 18.53 2.65 -23.32
CA HIS A 16 17.16 2.12 -23.25
C HIS A 16 17.07 0.69 -23.80
N ALA A 17 17.73 0.42 -24.94
CA ALA A 17 17.76 -0.92 -25.52
C ALA A 17 18.44 -1.93 -24.58
N LEU A 18 19.54 -1.53 -23.94
CA LEU A 18 20.20 -2.36 -22.92
C LEU A 18 19.30 -2.60 -21.72
N LEU A 19 18.59 -1.58 -21.22
CA LEU A 19 17.65 -1.71 -20.12
C LEU A 19 16.51 -2.69 -20.46
N ASP A 20 15.97 -2.62 -21.67
CA ASP A 20 14.93 -3.52 -22.17
C ASP A 20 15.42 -4.97 -22.25
N GLU A 21 16.64 -5.19 -22.73
CA GLU A 21 17.29 -6.50 -22.77
C GLU A 21 17.52 -7.06 -21.36
N HIS A 22 18.05 -6.25 -20.43
CA HIS A 22 18.29 -6.66 -19.05
C HIS A 22 16.98 -6.94 -18.31
N ARG A 23 15.94 -6.15 -18.54
CA ARG A 23 14.59 -6.39 -18.00
C ARG A 23 14.02 -7.70 -18.52
N ARG A 24 14.19 -8.02 -19.80
CA ARG A 24 13.70 -9.28 -20.37
C ARG A 24 14.48 -10.48 -19.84
N GLY A 25 15.79 -10.38 -19.69
CA GLY A 25 16.65 -11.48 -19.28
C GLY A 25 16.67 -12.65 -20.28
N ASP A 26 17.00 -13.84 -19.80
CA ASP A 26 17.07 -15.05 -20.64
C ASP A 26 15.71 -15.38 -21.28
N VAL A 27 15.70 -15.48 -22.61
CA VAL A 27 14.49 -15.77 -23.39
C VAL A 27 14.02 -17.22 -23.26
N ALA A 28 14.87 -18.13 -22.78
CA ALA A 28 14.49 -19.48 -22.42
C ALA A 28 13.59 -19.53 -21.16
N VAL A 29 13.67 -18.49 -20.31
CA VAL A 29 12.76 -18.34 -19.16
C VAL A 29 11.46 -17.68 -19.63
N PRO A 30 10.28 -18.24 -19.26
CA PRO A 30 9.00 -17.62 -19.58
C PRO A 30 8.92 -16.18 -19.04
N GLU A 31 8.42 -15.28 -19.88
CA GLU A 31 8.25 -13.88 -19.50
C GLU A 31 7.22 -13.73 -18.36
N LEU A 32 7.49 -12.82 -17.42
CA LEU A 32 6.53 -12.47 -16.37
C LEU A 32 5.25 -11.88 -16.97
N SER A 33 4.12 -12.51 -16.69
CA SER A 33 2.80 -11.98 -17.00
C SER A 33 2.34 -11.00 -15.91
N LEU A 34 1.49 -10.03 -16.29
CA LEU A 34 0.84 -9.14 -15.32
C LEU A 34 0.01 -9.92 -14.30
N ALA A 35 -0.64 -11.02 -14.73
CA ALA A 35 -1.40 -11.88 -13.84
C ALA A 35 -0.53 -12.53 -12.76
N GLN A 36 0.70 -12.98 -13.09
CA GLN A 36 1.63 -13.51 -12.09
C GLN A 36 2.01 -12.46 -11.05
N ILE A 37 2.41 -11.27 -11.48
CA ILE A 37 2.79 -10.17 -10.58
C ILE A 37 1.60 -9.78 -9.69
N ARG A 38 0.44 -9.51 -10.30
CA ARG A 38 -0.78 -9.10 -9.59
C ARG A 38 -1.26 -10.12 -8.55
N GLN A 39 -1.14 -11.42 -8.85
CA GLN A 39 -1.66 -12.47 -7.98
C GLN A 39 -0.65 -12.96 -6.94
N GLN A 40 0.65 -12.94 -7.25
CA GLN A 40 1.69 -13.59 -6.45
C GLN A 40 2.59 -12.59 -5.72
N MET A 41 2.64 -11.33 -6.17
CA MET A 41 3.44 -10.24 -5.57
C MET A 41 2.56 -9.13 -4.98
N ARG A 42 1.40 -9.51 -4.42
CA ARG A 42 0.35 -8.57 -3.97
C ARG A 42 0.87 -7.45 -3.06
N LEU A 43 1.78 -7.74 -2.13
CA LEU A 43 2.30 -6.71 -1.21
C LEU A 43 3.11 -5.62 -1.95
N ALA A 44 3.86 -5.99 -2.98
CA ALA A 44 4.57 -5.01 -3.81
C ALA A 44 3.58 -4.16 -4.62
N VAL A 45 2.54 -4.80 -5.16
CA VAL A 45 1.44 -4.12 -5.87
C VAL A 45 0.71 -3.14 -4.95
N ASP A 46 0.41 -3.53 -3.71
CA ASP A 46 -0.25 -2.69 -2.71
C ASP A 46 0.59 -1.45 -2.37
N ARG A 47 1.90 -1.62 -2.18
CA ARG A 47 2.84 -0.50 -1.96
C ARG A 47 2.86 0.46 -3.14
N VAL A 48 3.00 -0.06 -4.36
CA VAL A 48 3.04 0.75 -5.59
C VAL A 48 1.74 1.54 -5.77
N MET A 49 0.57 0.91 -5.60
CA MET A 49 -0.73 1.60 -5.69
C MET A 49 -0.86 2.73 -4.66
N THR A 50 -0.42 2.48 -3.42
CA THR A 50 -0.54 3.42 -2.30
C THR A 50 0.33 4.66 -2.52
N GLU A 51 1.64 4.47 -2.68
CA GLU A 51 2.59 5.58 -2.82
C GLU A 51 2.41 6.36 -4.15
N ALA A 52 1.91 5.70 -5.20
CA ALA A 52 1.57 6.37 -6.46
C ALA A 52 0.23 7.12 -6.43
N SER A 53 -0.62 6.88 -5.42
CA SER A 53 -2.00 7.39 -5.33
C SER A 53 -2.89 7.00 -6.51
N LEU A 54 -2.77 5.76 -6.98
CA LEU A 54 -3.64 5.22 -8.03
C LEU A 54 -3.98 3.76 -7.71
N TYR A 55 -5.23 3.54 -7.33
CA TYR A 55 -5.75 2.20 -7.07
C TYR A 55 -6.11 1.51 -8.38
N ASP A 56 -5.13 0.85 -8.99
CA ASP A 56 -5.32 -0.05 -10.11
C ASP A 56 -4.23 -1.14 -10.06
N SER A 57 -4.65 -2.37 -9.72
CA SER A 57 -3.73 -3.48 -9.51
C SER A 57 -3.06 -3.99 -10.80
N GLU A 58 -3.67 -3.77 -11.96
CA GLU A 58 -3.11 -4.19 -13.25
C GLU A 58 -2.08 -3.17 -13.73
N LEU A 59 -2.36 -1.87 -13.60
CA LEU A 59 -1.40 -0.80 -13.89
C LEU A 59 -0.21 -0.82 -12.93
N ALA A 60 -0.42 -1.08 -11.65
CA ALA A 60 0.68 -1.26 -10.70
C ALA A 60 1.53 -2.48 -11.05
N ALA A 61 0.93 -3.60 -11.45
CA ALA A 61 1.68 -4.76 -11.94
C ALA A 61 2.47 -4.45 -13.22
N LEU A 62 1.90 -3.66 -14.13
CA LEU A 62 2.60 -3.18 -15.33
C LEU A 62 3.79 -2.30 -14.98
N ALA A 63 3.63 -1.36 -14.05
CA ALA A 63 4.71 -0.49 -13.59
C ALA A 63 5.84 -1.29 -12.94
N ILE A 64 5.51 -2.28 -12.10
CA ILE A 64 6.49 -3.20 -11.50
C ILE A 64 7.23 -3.98 -12.59
N LYS A 65 6.52 -4.52 -13.58
CA LYS A 65 7.12 -5.23 -14.70
C LYS A 65 8.08 -4.33 -15.48
N GLN A 66 7.64 -3.11 -15.82
CA GLN A 66 8.42 -2.13 -16.57
C GLN A 66 9.68 -1.71 -15.82
N ALA A 67 9.59 -1.55 -14.50
CA ALA A 67 10.69 -1.19 -13.61
C ALA A 67 11.60 -2.38 -13.21
N ALA A 68 11.44 -3.55 -13.82
CA ALA A 68 12.18 -4.77 -13.47
C ALA A 68 12.12 -5.12 -11.97
N GLY A 69 11.02 -4.78 -11.30
CA GLY A 69 10.83 -5.00 -9.86
C GLY A 69 11.28 -3.85 -8.94
N ASP A 70 11.88 -2.78 -9.45
CA ASP A 70 12.20 -1.60 -8.66
C ASP A 70 10.91 -0.87 -8.24
N ALA A 71 10.63 -0.86 -6.94
CA ALA A 71 9.42 -0.25 -6.39
C ALA A 71 9.41 1.28 -6.55
N VAL A 72 10.56 1.94 -6.40
CA VAL A 72 10.64 3.42 -6.46
C VAL A 72 10.34 3.88 -7.89
N GLU A 73 10.96 3.23 -8.87
CA GLU A 73 10.70 3.51 -10.28
C GLU A 73 9.26 3.14 -10.68
N ALA A 74 8.73 2.00 -10.21
CA ALA A 74 7.34 1.62 -10.45
C ALA A 74 6.33 2.64 -9.88
N ILE A 75 6.57 3.13 -8.67
CA ILE A 75 5.77 4.20 -8.05
C ILE A 75 5.83 5.46 -8.89
N PHE A 76 7.03 5.85 -9.35
CA PHE A 76 7.20 7.03 -10.17
C PHE A 76 6.49 6.92 -11.52
N LEU A 77 6.62 5.78 -12.21
CA LEU A 77 5.91 5.48 -13.46
C LEU A 77 4.39 5.59 -13.29
N LEU A 78 3.83 4.96 -12.25
CA LEU A 78 2.40 4.96 -12.02
C LEU A 78 1.88 6.35 -11.62
N ARG A 79 2.67 7.10 -10.84
CA ARG A 79 2.36 8.48 -10.46
C ARG A 79 2.44 9.44 -11.65
N ALA A 80 3.40 9.25 -12.56
CA ALA A 80 3.50 9.97 -13.81
C ALA A 80 2.29 9.67 -14.70
N TYR A 81 1.93 8.39 -14.85
CA TYR A 81 0.75 7.97 -15.63
C TYR A 81 -0.55 8.62 -15.11
N ARG A 82 -0.73 8.69 -13.78
CA ARG A 82 -1.88 9.38 -13.16
C ARG A 82 -2.05 10.82 -13.65
N THR A 83 -0.97 11.54 -13.97
CA THR A 83 -1.05 12.94 -14.46
C THR A 83 -1.64 13.05 -15.87
N THR A 84 -1.62 11.95 -16.63
CA THR A 84 -2.19 11.87 -17.98
C THR A 84 -3.70 11.60 -17.98
N LEU A 85 -4.26 11.18 -16.83
CA LEU A 85 -5.65 10.77 -16.72
C LEU A 85 -6.57 11.96 -16.37
N PRO A 86 -7.74 12.09 -17.01
CA PRO A 86 -8.73 13.08 -16.62
C PRO A 86 -9.37 12.72 -15.28
N ARG A 87 -9.65 13.72 -14.45
CA ARG A 87 -10.45 13.53 -13.22
C ARG A 87 -11.93 13.56 -13.58
N LEU A 88 -12.58 12.40 -13.52
CA LEU A 88 -14.00 12.26 -13.88
C LEU A 88 -14.97 12.67 -12.76
N GLY A 89 -14.53 12.61 -11.50
CA GLY A 89 -15.37 12.95 -10.35
C GLY A 89 -14.69 12.66 -9.01
N TYR A 90 -15.48 12.74 -7.94
CA TYR A 90 -15.08 12.44 -6.57
C TYR A 90 -16.02 11.38 -5.98
N THR A 91 -15.51 10.55 -5.08
CA THR A 91 -16.33 9.61 -4.33
C THR A 91 -16.96 10.29 -3.12
N CYS A 92 -17.99 9.68 -2.54
CA CYS A 92 -18.34 9.97 -1.15
C CYS A 92 -17.22 9.54 -0.20
N ALA A 93 -17.24 10.04 1.04
CA ALA A 93 -16.35 9.56 2.09
C ALA A 93 -16.54 8.05 2.33
N LEU A 94 -15.45 7.35 2.60
CA LEU A 94 -15.48 5.90 2.86
C LEU A 94 -16.07 5.61 4.25
N ASP A 95 -17.06 4.72 4.30
CA ASP A 95 -17.60 4.19 5.54
C ASP A 95 -16.93 2.87 5.89
N THR A 96 -15.90 2.93 6.73
CA THR A 96 -15.14 1.75 7.16
C THR A 96 -15.88 0.88 8.16
N SER A 97 -16.99 1.34 8.76
CA SER A 97 -17.82 0.51 9.65
C SER A 97 -18.51 -0.64 8.90
N ARG A 98 -18.63 -0.51 7.58
CA ARG A 98 -19.25 -1.50 6.67
C ARG A 98 -18.21 -2.33 5.91
N MET A 99 -16.95 -2.29 6.33
CA MET A 99 -15.88 -3.02 5.67
C MET A 99 -16.16 -4.54 5.72
N GLN A 100 -16.03 -5.20 4.57
CA GLN A 100 -15.97 -6.67 4.55
C GLN A 100 -14.60 -7.09 5.06
N LEU A 101 -14.57 -7.55 6.31
CA LEU A 101 -13.32 -7.83 7.01
C LEU A 101 -12.58 -9.00 6.35
N ARG A 102 -11.27 -8.81 6.18
CA ARG A 102 -10.32 -9.92 5.89
C ARG A 102 -9.37 -10.19 7.05
N ARG A 103 -9.14 -9.16 7.87
CA ARG A 103 -8.29 -9.14 9.06
C ARG A 103 -8.80 -8.05 9.99
N ARG A 104 -8.77 -8.31 11.29
CA ARG A 104 -9.12 -7.38 12.37
C ARG A 104 -8.41 -7.82 13.65
N ILE A 105 -7.62 -6.96 14.25
CA ILE A 105 -6.91 -7.25 15.50
C ILE A 105 -6.88 -5.99 16.37
N SER A 106 -6.85 -6.13 17.68
CA SER A 106 -6.53 -5.04 18.60
C SER A 106 -5.47 -5.50 19.56
N ALA A 107 -4.56 -4.60 19.93
CA ALA A 107 -3.64 -4.82 21.06
C ALA A 107 -4.19 -4.24 22.37
N ALA A 108 -5.26 -3.45 22.31
CA ALA A 108 -5.85 -2.79 23.48
C ALA A 108 -6.76 -3.74 24.29
N PHE A 109 -7.30 -4.77 23.64
CA PHE A 109 -8.20 -5.74 24.26
C PHE A 109 -7.73 -7.16 23.96
N LYS A 110 -7.91 -8.04 24.95
CA LYS A 110 -7.67 -9.48 24.79
C LYS A 110 -8.75 -10.14 23.92
N ASP A 111 -10.00 -9.73 24.11
CA ASP A 111 -11.19 -10.22 23.42
C ASP A 111 -12.07 -9.03 23.02
N LEU A 112 -12.74 -9.11 21.87
CA LEU A 112 -13.57 -8.05 21.30
C LEU A 112 -14.90 -8.63 20.81
N PRO A 113 -15.98 -7.83 20.74
CA PRO A 113 -17.13 -8.16 19.91
C PRO A 113 -16.67 -8.47 18.47
N GLY A 114 -17.11 -9.60 17.92
CA GLY A 114 -16.67 -10.10 16.62
C GLY A 114 -15.29 -10.79 16.60
N GLY A 115 -14.58 -10.80 17.73
CA GLY A 115 -13.31 -11.50 17.91
C GLY A 115 -12.12 -10.91 17.15
N HIS A 116 -10.96 -11.56 17.32
CA HIS A 116 -9.74 -11.29 16.57
C HIS A 116 -9.69 -12.18 15.32
N ILE A 117 -9.49 -11.56 14.17
CA ILE A 117 -9.40 -12.20 12.86
C ILE A 117 -7.98 -11.94 12.33
N LEU A 118 -7.08 -12.92 12.43
CA LEU A 118 -5.72 -12.75 11.91
C LEU A 118 -5.69 -12.64 10.37
N GLY A 119 -6.57 -13.34 9.67
CA GLY A 119 -6.54 -13.37 8.20
C GLY A 119 -5.19 -13.85 7.64
N PRO A 120 -4.92 -13.60 6.35
CA PRO A 120 -3.62 -13.91 5.74
C PRO A 120 -2.54 -12.93 6.24
N THR A 121 -1.62 -13.40 7.08
CA THR A 121 -0.53 -12.59 7.65
C THR A 121 0.79 -13.37 7.72
N TYR A 122 1.91 -12.63 7.71
CA TYR A 122 3.24 -13.16 8.04
C TYR A 122 3.54 -13.10 9.55
N ASP A 123 2.66 -12.53 10.36
CA ASP A 123 2.80 -12.57 11.81
C ASP A 123 2.90 -14.02 12.29
N TYR A 124 3.72 -14.23 13.33
CA TYR A 124 3.96 -15.55 13.93
C TYR A 124 4.63 -16.60 13.02
N THR A 125 4.97 -16.27 11.77
CA THR A 125 5.77 -17.17 10.91
C THR A 125 7.22 -17.27 11.39
N GLN A 126 7.88 -18.40 11.14
CA GLN A 126 9.34 -18.51 11.31
C GLN A 126 10.00 -17.93 10.06
N ARG A 127 10.95 -16.98 10.24
CA ARG A 127 11.60 -16.26 9.14
C ARG A 127 12.73 -17.09 8.55
N MET A 128 12.37 -18.24 7.99
CA MET A 128 13.27 -19.17 7.30
C MET A 128 12.93 -19.23 5.82
N LEU A 129 13.93 -19.34 4.95
CA LEU A 129 13.69 -19.53 3.52
C LEU A 129 13.00 -20.87 3.28
N ASP A 130 11.85 -20.84 2.60
CA ASP A 130 11.11 -22.04 2.22
C ASP A 130 11.59 -22.56 0.85
N PHE A 131 12.58 -23.45 0.88
CA PHE A 131 13.13 -24.09 -0.32
C PHE A 131 12.11 -24.91 -1.11
N SER A 132 10.96 -25.27 -0.52
CA SER A 132 9.93 -25.99 -1.24
C SER A 132 9.23 -25.15 -2.32
N LEU A 133 9.34 -23.82 -2.25
CA LEU A 133 8.82 -22.90 -3.28
C LEU A 133 9.67 -22.88 -4.55
N ALA A 134 10.90 -23.42 -4.53
CA ALA A 134 11.70 -23.61 -5.73
C ALA A 134 11.22 -24.80 -6.59
N ALA A 135 10.38 -25.70 -6.04
CA ALA A 135 9.77 -26.79 -6.76
C ALA A 135 8.42 -26.37 -7.36
N HIS A 136 8.17 -26.71 -8.63
CA HIS A 136 6.90 -26.39 -9.30
C HIS A 136 5.75 -27.29 -8.82
N GLY A 137 4.52 -26.75 -8.81
CA GLY A 137 3.30 -27.56 -8.83
C GLY A 137 2.61 -27.86 -7.51
N ARG A 138 2.84 -27.10 -6.42
CA ARG A 138 2.00 -27.24 -5.23
C ARG A 138 0.54 -26.89 -5.53
N ALA A 139 -0.36 -27.85 -5.32
CA ALA A 139 -1.80 -27.62 -5.41
C ALA A 139 -2.25 -26.61 -4.34
N ARG A 140 -3.09 -25.64 -4.74
CA ARG A 140 -3.70 -24.67 -3.82
C ARG A 140 -4.60 -25.41 -2.84
N ALA A 141 -4.38 -25.25 -1.54
CA ALA A 141 -5.31 -25.72 -0.52
C ALA A 141 -6.55 -24.82 -0.49
N ARG A 142 -7.54 -25.11 -1.35
CA ARG A 142 -8.85 -24.41 -1.42
C ARG A 142 -9.59 -24.35 -0.08
N ALA A 143 -9.24 -25.24 0.86
CA ALA A 143 -9.80 -25.31 2.21
C ALA A 143 -9.53 -24.08 3.09
N ALA A 144 -8.50 -23.27 2.81
CA ALA A 144 -8.14 -22.13 3.67
C ALA A 144 -9.14 -20.96 3.58
N GLU A 145 -9.67 -20.68 2.38
CA GLU A 145 -10.62 -19.59 2.17
C GLU A 145 -11.99 -19.89 2.79
N THR A 146 -12.44 -21.15 2.71
CA THR A 146 -13.69 -21.59 3.35
C THR A 146 -13.62 -21.47 4.88
N LYS A 147 -12.45 -21.75 5.48
CA LYS A 147 -12.23 -21.58 6.93
C LYS A 147 -12.26 -20.12 7.36
N LEU A 148 -11.69 -19.21 6.56
CA LEU A 148 -11.75 -17.77 6.86
C LEU A 148 -13.19 -17.28 6.80
N ALA A 149 -13.95 -17.64 5.75
CA ALA A 149 -15.36 -17.25 5.63
C ALA A 149 -16.21 -17.74 6.81
N ALA A 150 -15.98 -18.98 7.28
CA ALA A 150 -16.67 -19.53 8.44
C ALA A 150 -16.28 -18.89 9.79
N ALA A 151 -15.11 -18.24 9.87
CA ALA A 151 -14.64 -17.54 11.06
C ALA A 151 -15.08 -16.07 11.11
N MET A 152 -15.74 -15.57 10.06
CA MET A 152 -16.25 -14.20 10.07
C MET A 152 -17.48 -14.11 10.97
N PRO A 153 -17.58 -13.10 11.83
CA PRO A 153 -18.75 -12.91 12.66
C PRO A 153 -19.98 -12.57 11.81
N ASP A 154 -21.13 -13.10 12.22
CA ASP A 154 -22.42 -12.73 11.65
C ASP A 154 -22.84 -11.35 12.16
N GLY A 155 -23.02 -10.40 11.25
CA GLY A 155 -23.53 -9.06 11.56
C GLY A 155 -22.45 -7.98 11.70
N ALA A 156 -22.85 -6.83 12.27
CA ALA A 156 -21.98 -5.67 12.38
C ALA A 156 -20.95 -5.86 13.50
N VAL A 157 -19.70 -5.54 13.18
CA VAL A 157 -18.58 -5.56 14.14
C VAL A 157 -18.27 -4.12 14.52
N PRO A 158 -18.46 -3.71 15.79
CA PRO A 158 -18.18 -2.35 16.20
C PRO A 158 -16.67 -2.06 16.15
N ARG A 159 -16.32 -0.82 15.82
CA ARG A 159 -14.92 -0.38 15.88
C ARG A 159 -14.49 -0.24 17.33
N VAL A 160 -13.22 -0.52 17.61
CA VAL A 160 -12.67 -0.42 18.98
C VAL A 160 -12.76 1.01 19.50
N ALA A 161 -12.58 2.01 18.63
CA ALA A 161 -12.76 3.41 18.99
C ALA A 161 -14.21 3.73 19.43
N ASP A 162 -15.21 3.09 18.81
CA ASP A 162 -16.62 3.30 19.20
C ASP A 162 -16.91 2.68 20.58
N LEU A 163 -16.28 1.54 20.90
CA LEU A 163 -16.38 0.91 22.23
C LEU A 163 -15.77 1.81 23.32
N LEU A 164 -14.54 2.30 23.08
CA LEU A 164 -13.88 3.23 24.00
C LEU A 164 -14.66 4.55 24.14
N GLY A 165 -15.25 5.04 23.05
CA GLY A 165 -16.07 6.25 23.04
C GLY A 165 -17.36 6.09 23.85
N ALA A 166 -18.01 4.92 23.79
CA ALA A 166 -19.19 4.62 24.59
C ALA A 166 -18.90 4.61 26.11
N GLU A 167 -17.66 4.31 26.50
CA GLU A 167 -17.19 4.37 27.89
C GLU A 167 -16.63 5.75 28.28
N GLY A 168 -16.58 6.72 27.34
CA GLY A 168 -16.01 8.04 27.58
C GLY A 168 -14.50 8.07 27.74
N LEU A 169 -13.80 7.03 27.27
CA LEU A 169 -12.34 6.91 27.35
C LEU A 169 -11.61 7.63 26.20
N VAL A 170 -12.31 7.85 25.09
CA VAL A 170 -11.83 8.62 23.94
C VAL A 170 -12.92 9.57 23.43
N GLU A 171 -12.50 10.67 22.82
CA GLU A 171 -13.40 11.59 22.16
C GLU A 171 -13.97 10.97 20.88
N ALA A 172 -15.26 11.18 20.65
CA ALA A 172 -15.90 10.73 19.43
C ALA A 172 -15.42 11.58 18.24
N ALA A 173 -14.96 10.92 17.18
CA ALA A 173 -14.57 11.60 15.94
C ALA A 173 -15.81 11.81 15.05
N THR A 174 -16.63 12.82 15.38
CA THR A 174 -17.74 13.28 14.52
C THR A 174 -17.29 14.47 13.68
N PRO A 175 -17.70 14.57 12.40
CA PRO A 175 -17.46 15.77 11.61
C PRO A 175 -18.06 17.00 12.29
N ASP A 176 -17.29 18.08 12.37
CA ASP A 176 -17.79 19.34 12.93
C ASP A 176 -18.89 19.94 12.03
N PRO A 177 -19.84 20.70 12.59
CA PRO A 177 -20.77 21.48 11.78
C PRO A 177 -20.00 22.42 10.85
N GLY A 178 -20.13 22.20 9.53
CA GLY A 178 -19.41 22.98 8.52
C GLY A 178 -18.00 22.49 8.20
N ASP A 179 -17.68 21.21 8.47
CA ASP A 179 -16.43 20.56 8.05
C ASP A 179 -16.13 20.85 6.56
N PRO A 180 -15.03 21.57 6.24
CA PRO A 180 -14.76 22.02 4.89
C PRO A 180 -14.28 20.89 3.99
N GLU A 181 -14.42 21.07 2.68
CA GLU A 181 -13.79 20.19 1.69
C GLU A 181 -12.27 20.12 1.92
N PRO A 182 -11.66 18.93 1.92
CA PRO A 182 -10.23 18.80 2.16
C PRO A 182 -9.42 19.42 1.01
N ALA A 183 -8.35 20.12 1.36
CA ALA A 183 -7.40 20.62 0.37
C ALA A 183 -6.75 19.45 -0.40
N ASP A 184 -6.41 19.70 -1.67
CA ASP A 184 -5.87 18.68 -2.58
C ASP A 184 -4.43 19.02 -3.00
N LEU A 185 -3.47 18.35 -2.38
CA LEU A 185 -2.02 18.46 -2.66
C LEU A 185 -1.64 18.06 -4.09
N THR A 186 -2.56 17.47 -4.86
CA THR A 186 -2.34 17.18 -6.28
C THR A 186 -2.74 18.34 -7.19
N ARG A 187 -3.30 19.42 -6.63
CA ARG A 187 -3.70 20.64 -7.33
C ARG A 187 -3.08 21.90 -6.75
N GLN A 188 -2.86 21.93 -5.44
CA GLN A 188 -2.29 23.05 -4.72
C GLN A 188 -0.97 22.63 -4.06
N PRO A 189 0.07 23.47 -4.09
CA PRO A 189 1.31 23.18 -3.38
C PRO A 189 1.06 23.15 -1.87
N LEU A 190 1.87 22.36 -1.15
CA LEU A 190 1.82 22.27 0.32
C LEU A 190 2.36 23.57 0.94
N GLU A 191 1.56 24.21 1.78
CA GLU A 191 1.98 25.36 2.59
C GLU A 191 1.99 25.00 4.08
N PHE A 192 2.88 25.61 4.85
CA PHE A 192 3.01 25.37 6.29
C PHE A 192 2.52 26.57 7.10
N PRO A 193 1.78 26.36 8.20
CA PRO A 193 1.37 25.06 8.76
C PRO A 193 0.25 24.39 7.94
N ALA A 194 0.42 23.09 7.65
CA ALA A 194 -0.54 22.31 6.88
C ALA A 194 -1.69 21.80 7.75
N SER A 195 -2.90 21.71 7.20
CA SER A 195 -4.07 21.13 7.86
C SER A 195 -3.91 19.62 8.12
N ARG A 196 -4.78 19.04 8.96
CA ARG A 196 -4.77 17.58 9.21
C ARG A 196 -5.04 16.79 7.93
N ALA A 197 -5.96 17.25 7.09
CA ALA A 197 -6.31 16.61 5.82
C ALA A 197 -5.10 16.55 4.86
N GLU A 198 -4.37 17.65 4.71
CA GLU A 198 -3.17 17.71 3.87
C GLU A 198 -2.06 16.81 4.41
N ARG A 199 -1.83 16.81 5.73
CA ARG A 199 -0.84 15.91 6.35
C ARG A 199 -1.18 14.44 6.11
N LEU A 200 -2.44 14.03 6.27
CA LEU A 200 -2.88 12.66 6.01
C LEU A 200 -2.76 12.30 4.51
N GLN A 201 -3.11 13.22 3.61
CA GLN A 201 -2.92 13.02 2.17
C GLN A 201 -1.43 12.85 1.84
N ASN A 202 -0.54 13.64 2.44
CA ASN A 202 0.89 13.54 2.22
C ASN A 202 1.48 12.25 2.81
N LEU A 203 1.05 11.84 4.01
CA LEU A 203 1.48 10.60 4.65
C LEU A 203 1.08 9.37 3.85
N ALA A 204 -0.13 9.34 3.28
CA ALA A 204 -0.58 8.24 2.42
C ALA A 204 0.25 8.11 1.12
N ARG A 205 1.04 9.14 0.78
CA ARG A 205 1.88 9.26 -0.42
C ARG A 205 3.37 9.17 -0.14
N GLY A 206 3.75 9.08 1.14
CA GLY A 206 5.13 9.08 1.58
C GLY A 206 5.79 7.73 1.41
N ASP A 207 7.11 7.73 1.32
CA ASP A 207 7.90 6.50 1.28
C ASP A 207 7.70 5.70 2.57
N GLU A 208 7.34 4.42 2.42
CA GLU A 208 7.07 3.51 3.54
C GLU A 208 8.28 3.42 4.49
N GLY A 209 9.50 3.30 3.95
CA GLY A 209 10.72 3.15 4.75
C GLY A 209 11.04 4.39 5.59
N PHE A 210 10.91 5.57 4.99
CA PHE A 210 11.09 6.85 5.67
C PHE A 210 10.06 7.03 6.80
N LEU A 211 8.77 6.79 6.52
CA LEU A 211 7.73 6.94 7.53
C LEU A 211 7.85 5.92 8.66
N LEU A 212 8.26 4.68 8.36
CA LEU A 212 8.58 3.67 9.37
C LEU A 212 9.74 4.12 10.27
N ALA A 213 10.81 4.67 9.69
CA ALA A 213 11.94 5.18 10.47
C ALA A 213 11.51 6.35 11.38
N MET A 214 10.67 7.26 10.89
CA MET A 214 10.11 8.35 11.69
C MET A 214 9.23 7.83 12.83
N GLY A 215 8.29 6.92 12.55
CA GLY A 215 7.45 6.30 13.58
C GLY A 215 8.26 5.50 14.61
N TYR A 216 9.30 4.80 14.17
CA TYR A 216 10.21 4.09 15.08
C TYR A 216 10.97 5.06 15.99
N SER A 217 11.38 6.23 15.49
CA SER A 217 12.05 7.23 16.32
C SER A 217 11.17 7.71 17.49
N THR A 218 9.86 7.88 17.26
CA THR A 218 8.92 8.28 18.33
C THR A 218 8.76 7.19 19.38
N GLN A 219 8.74 5.91 18.96
CA GLN A 219 8.73 4.78 19.88
C GLN A 219 10.01 4.70 20.74
N ARG A 220 11.12 5.26 20.25
CA ARG A 220 12.41 5.33 20.95
C ARG A 220 12.61 6.60 21.77
N GLY A 221 11.58 7.44 21.92
CA GLY A 221 11.57 8.61 22.80
C GLY A 221 11.70 9.96 22.09
N TYR A 222 11.85 9.98 20.76
CA TYR A 222 11.80 11.24 20.00
C TYR A 222 10.34 11.66 19.77
N ALA A 223 9.78 12.36 20.76
CA ALA A 223 8.35 12.67 20.95
C ALA A 223 7.57 11.56 21.71
N HIS A 224 6.84 11.97 22.75
CA HIS A 224 6.16 11.06 23.70
C HIS A 224 4.70 10.80 23.31
N SER A 225 4.45 9.85 22.41
CA SER A 225 3.10 9.54 21.91
C SER A 225 2.46 8.26 22.48
N HIS A 226 3.19 7.48 23.31
CA HIS A 226 2.73 6.23 23.95
C HIS A 226 1.75 5.39 23.10
N PRO A 227 2.16 4.94 21.90
CA PRO A 227 1.22 4.39 20.92
C PRO A 227 0.74 2.98 21.28
N PHE A 228 -0.52 2.70 20.94
CA PHE A 228 -1.13 1.36 20.96
C PHE A 228 -1.85 1.09 19.64
N ALA A 229 -1.82 -0.15 19.16
CA ALA A 229 -2.62 -0.57 18.02
C ALA A 229 -4.08 -0.80 18.46
N GLY A 230 -4.92 0.23 18.30
CA GLY A 230 -6.33 0.20 18.69
C GLY A 230 -7.17 -0.78 17.88
N GLU A 231 -7.04 -0.78 16.56
CA GLU A 231 -7.72 -1.70 15.62
C GLU A 231 -6.97 -1.77 14.28
#